data_AF-A0A6P8K0Q2-F1
#
_entry.id   AF-A0A6P8K0Q2-F1
#
_cell.length_a   1.000
_cell.length_b   1.000
_cell.length_c   1.000
_cell.angle_alpha   90.00
_cell.angle_beta   90.00
_cell.angle_gamma   90.00
#
_symmetry.space_group_name_H-M   'P 1'
#
loop_
_entity.id
_entity.type
_entity.pdbx_description
1 polymer ?
#
loop_
_entity_poly.entity_id
_entity_poly.type
_entity_poly.pdbx_seq_one_letter_code
_entity_poly.pdbx_strand_id
1 'polypeptide(L)'
;MSAPAAGAASAVLDFDDILVEIGEFGRFQRRNYLLICLPVLFAAANSLSYVFTAGSPTYRCYVPECDKLDDAEYGADWVSIAVPGSWSKRGHFTPSTCERFVANDGHFESSSDPWSAWPLDQCFAENFTTETERCHQFVYGSSERTIVQQWGLQCPENLWKMAFVGTVHFAGLVVGTALSGYLADRYGRKHIFLFCIVFMALTGVAQALSWDYISFLFFALLNAVGTSGVYPLAFIIGVEMVGPRKREMSSIVLNYFYAVGEALLGLSVFLPDWRQLQLALSVPPLICVAYFWLVPESVRWLLARNRREQAGVIIRRAAKVNRRDISVELMASFKQQELDAETSQEDDVEGGLHVQKDDKIWLAIKEVAGSPALMGRYAILLLIWAVNAIVYYGLSLNATSLSGNKYLNFALVCLVEIPGYSLAWLFLRRFGRRVALSGSLLLCSITCVASGFVTLAQGDWIPCQNGAESRHSWSCANWLVVTLFLVGKLGITSSFAVIYTFTAEMMPTERRRWCDVHICPLRCDAGSICASIGFVL
;
A
#
# COMPACT_ATOMS: atom_id res chain seq x y z
N MET A 1 65.93 -17.95 21.83
CA MET A 1 65.49 -17.84 20.43
C MET A 1 64.28 -18.74 20.25
N SER A 2 63.09 -18.20 20.47
CA SER A 2 61.82 -18.90 20.28
C SER A 2 60.93 -17.95 19.49
N ALA A 3 60.64 -18.33 18.25
CA ALA A 3 59.68 -17.63 17.40
C ALA A 3 58.26 -17.82 17.96
N PRO A 4 57.39 -16.80 17.98
CA PRO A 4 55.98 -17.03 18.19
C PRO A 4 55.33 -17.43 16.86
N ALA A 5 54.60 -18.54 16.92
CA ALA A 5 53.74 -19.03 15.85
C ALA A 5 52.70 -17.96 15.48
N ALA A 6 52.67 -17.57 14.21
CA ALA A 6 51.58 -16.78 13.65
C ALA A 6 50.36 -17.69 13.54
N GLY A 7 49.44 -17.59 14.51
CA GLY A 7 48.10 -18.13 14.39
C GLY A 7 47.37 -17.37 13.28
N ALA A 8 47.21 -18.00 12.12
CA ALA A 8 46.26 -17.56 11.12
C ALA A 8 44.86 -17.74 11.72
N ALA A 9 44.32 -16.66 12.31
CA ALA A 9 42.91 -16.60 12.65
C ALA A 9 42.12 -16.79 11.34
N SER A 10 41.40 -17.91 11.25
CA SER A 10 40.43 -18.15 10.18
C SER A 10 39.34 -17.07 10.28
N ALA A 11 39.53 -15.97 9.56
CA ALA A 11 38.53 -14.93 9.46
C ALA A 11 37.27 -15.56 8.87
N VAL A 12 36.21 -15.65 9.69
CA VAL A 12 34.88 -16.01 9.22
C VAL A 12 34.48 -14.94 8.20
N LEU A 13 34.56 -15.30 6.93
CA LEU A 13 34.25 -14.42 5.81
C LEU A 13 32.77 -14.09 5.82
N ASP A 14 32.44 -12.79 5.90
CA ASP A 14 31.06 -12.31 5.86
C ASP A 14 30.56 -12.39 4.41
N PHE A 15 29.30 -12.79 4.20
CA PHE A 15 28.68 -12.83 2.88
C PHE A 15 28.73 -11.45 2.18
N ASP A 16 28.81 -10.38 2.95
CA ASP A 16 28.96 -9.02 2.43
C ASP A 16 30.28 -8.82 1.67
N ASP A 17 31.36 -9.48 2.07
CA ASP A 17 32.66 -9.41 1.37
C ASP A 17 32.58 -10.09 0.00
N ILE A 18 31.81 -11.18 -0.09
CA ILE A 18 31.55 -11.92 -1.32
C ILE A 18 30.77 -11.06 -2.32
N LEU A 19 29.77 -10.32 -1.83
CA LEU A 19 29.00 -9.40 -2.65
C LEU A 19 29.86 -8.25 -3.20
N VAL A 20 30.88 -7.80 -2.44
CA VAL A 20 31.84 -6.81 -2.91
C VAL A 20 32.70 -7.36 -4.05
N GLU A 21 33.17 -8.61 -3.94
CA GLU A 21 34.03 -9.25 -4.94
C GLU A 21 33.29 -9.59 -6.25
N ILE A 22 32.06 -10.11 -6.16
CA ILE A 22 31.19 -10.40 -7.32
C ILE A 22 30.68 -9.12 -7.99
N GLY A 23 30.80 -7.99 -7.30
CA GLY A 23 30.32 -6.68 -7.70
C GLY A 23 28.97 -6.36 -7.05
N GLU A 24 28.96 -5.29 -6.24
CA GLU A 24 27.84 -4.92 -5.35
C GLU A 24 26.49 -4.73 -6.07
N PHE A 25 26.50 -4.38 -7.36
CA PHE A 25 25.30 -4.20 -8.20
C PHE A 25 25.57 -4.48 -9.68
N GLY A 26 26.06 -5.69 -9.96
CA GLY A 26 26.36 -6.20 -11.30
C GLY A 26 25.12 -6.50 -12.16
N ARG A 27 25.35 -7.07 -13.35
CA ARG A 27 24.28 -7.37 -14.32
C ARG A 27 23.29 -8.40 -13.79
N PHE A 28 23.79 -9.40 -13.05
CA PHE A 28 22.94 -10.41 -12.41
C PHE A 28 21.99 -9.77 -11.40
N GLN A 29 22.52 -8.95 -10.48
CA GLN A 29 21.73 -8.27 -9.46
C GLN A 29 20.71 -7.32 -10.10
N ARG A 30 21.11 -6.48 -11.06
CA ARG A 30 20.19 -5.55 -11.75
C ARG A 30 19.00 -6.26 -12.39
N ARG A 31 19.24 -7.35 -13.11
CA ARG A 31 18.17 -8.10 -13.79
C ARG A 31 17.19 -8.70 -12.79
N ASN A 32 17.69 -9.41 -11.78
CA ASN A 32 16.83 -10.06 -10.78
C ASN A 32 16.08 -9.03 -9.93
N TYR A 33 16.75 -7.93 -9.57
CA TYR A 33 16.16 -6.84 -8.81
C TYR A 33 15.01 -6.17 -9.59
N LEU A 34 15.21 -5.85 -10.86
CA LEU A 34 14.14 -5.33 -11.72
C LEU A 34 12.96 -6.29 -11.83
N LEU A 35 13.21 -7.60 -11.97
CA LEU A 35 12.14 -8.60 -11.98
C LEU A 35 11.33 -8.54 -10.70
N ILE A 36 11.99 -8.55 -9.52
CA ILE A 36 11.34 -8.51 -8.20
C ILE A 36 10.51 -7.22 -8.00
N CYS A 37 10.91 -6.10 -8.59
CA CYS A 37 10.15 -4.85 -8.50
C CYS A 37 8.83 -4.85 -9.29
N LEU A 38 8.70 -5.64 -10.37
CA LEU A 38 7.50 -5.60 -11.21
C LEU A 38 6.22 -6.08 -10.50
N PRO A 39 6.20 -7.21 -9.75
CA PRO A 39 5.04 -7.63 -8.96
C PRO A 39 4.60 -6.58 -7.93
N VAL A 40 5.55 -5.78 -7.42
CA VAL A 40 5.26 -4.74 -6.42
C VAL A 40 4.37 -3.64 -6.99
N LEU A 41 4.48 -3.33 -8.29
CA LEU A 41 3.57 -2.38 -8.97
C LEU A 41 2.11 -2.82 -8.81
N PHE A 42 1.83 -4.10 -9.06
CA PHE A 42 0.49 -4.64 -8.99
C PHE A 42 0.00 -4.78 -7.56
N ALA A 43 0.87 -5.15 -6.62
CA ALA A 43 0.53 -5.20 -5.20
C ALA A 43 0.16 -3.80 -4.66
N ALA A 44 0.90 -2.77 -5.06
CA ALA A 44 0.61 -1.38 -4.72
C ALA A 44 -0.73 -0.91 -5.31
N ALA A 45 -1.01 -1.24 -6.57
CA ALA A 45 -2.30 -0.93 -7.17
C ALA A 45 -3.45 -1.68 -6.47
N ASN A 46 -3.26 -2.95 -6.09
CA ASN A 46 -4.29 -3.70 -5.37
C ASN A 46 -4.57 -3.11 -3.97
N SER A 47 -3.56 -2.60 -3.26
CA SER A 47 -3.73 -2.10 -1.89
C SER A 47 -4.65 -0.89 -1.78
N LEU A 48 -4.68 -0.01 -2.79
CA LEU A 48 -5.56 1.17 -2.84
C LEU A 48 -6.69 1.06 -3.86
N SER A 49 -6.85 -0.08 -4.53
CA SER A 49 -7.92 -0.31 -5.53
C SER A 49 -9.32 -0.04 -4.96
N TYR A 50 -9.53 -0.33 -3.67
CA TYR A 50 -10.82 -0.19 -3.02
C TYR A 50 -11.35 1.25 -3.00
N VAL A 51 -10.48 2.25 -3.09
CA VAL A 51 -10.85 3.67 -3.19
C VAL A 51 -11.70 3.93 -4.42
N PHE A 52 -11.42 3.22 -5.51
CA PHE A 52 -12.18 3.32 -6.76
C PHE A 52 -13.32 2.30 -6.81
N THR A 53 -13.12 1.06 -6.34
CA THR A 53 -14.19 0.05 -6.39
C THR A 53 -15.34 0.37 -5.42
N ALA A 54 -15.04 0.93 -4.25
CA ALA A 54 -16.00 1.37 -3.23
C ALA A 54 -16.24 2.89 -3.24
N GLY A 55 -15.78 3.59 -4.29
CA GLY A 55 -16.02 5.01 -4.44
C GLY A 55 -17.50 5.33 -4.63
N SER A 56 -17.97 6.38 -3.98
CA SER A 56 -19.33 6.89 -4.17
C SER A 56 -19.37 7.74 -5.45
N PRO A 57 -20.09 7.31 -6.50
CA PRO A 57 -20.38 8.18 -7.63
C PRO A 57 -21.32 9.30 -7.18
N THR A 58 -21.44 10.37 -7.97
CA THR A 58 -22.52 11.33 -7.78
C THR A 58 -23.84 10.69 -8.19
N TYR A 59 -24.85 10.79 -7.33
CA TYR A 59 -26.16 10.18 -7.56
C TYR A 59 -27.29 11.04 -7.03
N ARG A 60 -28.47 10.88 -7.62
CA ARG A 60 -29.73 11.45 -7.15
C ARG A 60 -30.84 10.41 -7.21
N CYS A 61 -31.94 10.67 -6.52
CA CYS A 61 -33.14 9.85 -6.66
C CYS A 61 -33.69 9.96 -8.09
N TYR A 62 -34.15 8.83 -8.62
CA TYR A 62 -35.02 8.80 -9.80
C TYR A 62 -36.40 9.29 -9.40
N VAL A 63 -36.97 10.18 -10.20
CA VAL A 63 -38.26 10.81 -9.96
C VAL A 63 -39.16 10.47 -11.16
N PRO A 64 -40.03 9.45 -11.07
CA PRO A 64 -40.95 9.07 -12.15
C PRO A 64 -41.75 10.24 -12.75
N GLU A 65 -41.99 11.27 -11.95
CA GLU A 65 -42.69 12.49 -12.31
C GLU A 65 -42.00 13.36 -13.34
N CYS A 66 -40.68 13.29 -13.37
CA CYS A 66 -39.86 14.25 -14.11
C CYS A 66 -38.77 13.57 -14.93
N ASP A 67 -38.41 12.33 -14.60
CA ASP A 67 -37.46 11.51 -15.34
C ASP A 67 -38.16 10.67 -16.41
N LYS A 68 -37.57 10.66 -17.60
CA LYS A 68 -37.84 9.65 -18.62
C LYS A 68 -36.86 8.50 -18.40
N LEU A 69 -37.35 7.26 -18.47
CA LEU A 69 -36.54 6.06 -18.17
C LEU A 69 -35.23 5.97 -18.99
N ASP A 70 -35.23 6.49 -20.22
CA ASP A 70 -34.08 6.42 -21.14
C ASP A 70 -33.23 7.71 -21.19
N ASP A 71 -33.71 8.85 -20.68
CA ASP A 71 -33.09 10.18 -20.79
C ASP A 71 -32.89 10.88 -19.43
N ALA A 72 -32.79 10.12 -18.34
CA ALA A 72 -32.64 10.70 -17.01
C ALA A 72 -31.27 11.38 -16.82
N GLU A 73 -31.24 12.71 -16.82
CA GLU A 73 -30.01 13.49 -16.61
C GLU A 73 -29.75 13.80 -15.14
N TYR A 74 -28.55 13.50 -14.63
CA TYR A 74 -28.19 13.78 -13.23
C TYR A 74 -28.38 15.25 -12.83
N GLY A 75 -28.04 16.19 -13.72
CA GLY A 75 -28.00 17.63 -13.43
C GLY A 75 -29.18 18.43 -14.00
N ALA A 76 -30.38 17.85 -14.07
CA ALA A 76 -31.53 18.57 -14.60
C ALA A 76 -31.96 19.75 -13.68
N ASP A 77 -32.41 20.86 -14.28
CA ASP A 77 -32.72 22.10 -13.54
C ASP A 77 -33.81 21.92 -12.47
N TRP A 78 -34.74 20.99 -12.72
CA TRP A 78 -35.85 20.67 -11.82
C TRP A 78 -35.47 19.83 -10.60
N VAL A 79 -34.24 19.28 -10.53
CA VAL A 79 -33.82 18.41 -9.40
C VAL A 79 -33.94 19.12 -8.06
N SER A 80 -33.70 20.44 -8.03
CA SER A 80 -33.84 21.26 -6.82
C SER A 80 -35.26 21.39 -6.27
N ILE A 81 -36.24 21.04 -7.10
CA ILE A 81 -37.67 21.11 -6.79
C ILE A 81 -38.19 19.76 -6.30
N ALA A 82 -37.73 18.65 -6.90
CA ALA A 82 -38.25 17.31 -6.63
C ALA A 82 -37.43 16.52 -5.59
N VAL A 83 -36.20 16.95 -5.31
CA VAL A 83 -35.29 16.28 -4.37
C VAL A 83 -34.87 17.29 -3.30
N PRO A 84 -34.97 16.96 -2.00
CA PRO A 84 -34.47 17.84 -0.94
C PRO A 84 -32.96 18.02 -1.11
N GLY A 85 -32.38 19.11 -0.63
CA GLY A 85 -30.94 19.34 -0.73
C GLY A 85 -30.49 20.67 -0.17
N SER A 86 -29.20 20.95 -0.29
CA SER A 86 -28.60 22.20 0.19
C SER A 86 -28.05 23.01 -0.97
N TRP A 87 -28.27 24.32 -0.90
CA TRP A 87 -27.63 25.27 -1.81
C TRP A 87 -26.29 25.70 -1.22
N SER A 88 -25.24 25.53 -1.99
CA SER A 88 -23.96 26.16 -1.70
C SER A 88 -24.11 27.68 -1.73
N LYS A 89 -23.29 28.41 -0.95
CA LYS A 89 -23.23 29.89 -0.94
C LYS A 89 -23.05 30.52 -2.35
N ARG A 90 -22.64 29.73 -3.35
CA ARG A 90 -22.43 30.14 -4.76
C ARG A 90 -23.51 29.63 -5.74
N GLY A 91 -24.68 29.23 -5.23
CA GLY A 91 -25.83 28.85 -6.06
C GLY A 91 -25.72 27.49 -6.75
N HIS A 92 -24.86 26.58 -6.26
CA HIS A 92 -24.86 25.18 -6.72
C HIS A 92 -25.74 24.34 -5.78
N PHE A 93 -26.70 23.61 -6.35
CA PHE A 93 -27.56 22.71 -5.60
C PHE A 93 -26.90 21.34 -5.43
N THR A 94 -26.81 20.87 -4.20
CA THR A 94 -26.38 19.51 -3.87
C THR A 94 -27.59 18.74 -3.32
N PRO A 95 -28.10 17.73 -4.04
CA PRO A 95 -29.23 16.95 -3.58
C PRO A 95 -28.88 16.16 -2.31
N SER A 96 -29.85 16.06 -1.42
CA SER A 96 -29.85 15.17 -0.26
C SER A 96 -29.88 13.72 -0.73
N THR A 97 -29.27 12.86 0.07
CA THR A 97 -28.98 11.49 -0.35
C THR A 97 -30.12 10.55 0.02
N CYS A 98 -30.70 9.89 -0.98
CA CYS A 98 -31.73 8.85 -0.85
C CYS A 98 -33.15 9.27 -0.44
N GLU A 99 -33.45 10.56 -0.43
CA GLU A 99 -34.79 11.09 -0.17
C GLU A 99 -35.29 11.90 -1.37
N ARG A 100 -36.61 11.90 -1.61
CA ARG A 100 -37.29 12.72 -2.61
C ARG A 100 -38.57 13.30 -2.02
N PHE A 101 -39.11 14.38 -2.59
CA PHE A 101 -40.41 14.91 -2.16
C PHE A 101 -41.54 14.02 -2.68
N VAL A 102 -42.59 13.86 -1.86
CA VAL A 102 -43.78 13.07 -2.24
C VAL A 102 -44.60 13.85 -3.28
N ALA A 103 -45.02 13.20 -4.36
CA ALA A 103 -45.82 13.80 -5.41
C ALA A 103 -47.29 14.03 -4.95
N ASN A 104 -47.90 15.12 -5.42
CA ASN A 104 -49.32 15.41 -5.20
C ASN A 104 -50.17 14.61 -6.20
N ASP A 105 -50.89 13.59 -5.73
CA ASP A 105 -51.81 12.79 -6.55
C ASP A 105 -53.00 13.59 -7.13
N GLY A 106 -53.28 14.79 -6.60
CA GLY A 106 -54.47 15.60 -6.92
C GLY A 106 -54.57 16.15 -8.35
N HIS A 107 -53.51 16.09 -9.16
CA HIS A 107 -53.55 16.47 -10.59
C HIS A 107 -53.69 15.28 -11.55
N PHE A 108 -53.64 14.04 -11.04
CA PHE A 108 -53.56 12.81 -11.85
C PHE A 108 -54.92 12.16 -12.17
N GLU A 109 -56.01 12.57 -11.51
CA GLU A 109 -57.36 12.03 -11.78
C GLU A 109 -58.03 12.62 -13.05
N SER A 110 -57.43 13.63 -13.72
CA SER A 110 -58.06 14.28 -14.88
C SER A 110 -57.64 13.73 -16.25
N SER A 111 -56.76 12.72 -16.32
CA SER A 111 -56.43 12.03 -17.57
C SER A 111 -57.05 10.64 -17.59
N SER A 112 -58.02 10.44 -18.48
CA SER A 112 -58.71 9.17 -18.70
C SER A 112 -57.89 8.13 -19.49
N ASP A 113 -56.61 8.42 -19.74
CA ASP A 113 -55.66 7.53 -20.41
C ASP A 113 -54.66 6.94 -19.39
N PRO A 114 -54.72 5.63 -19.10
CA PRO A 114 -53.73 4.93 -18.28
C PRO A 114 -52.29 4.97 -18.81
N TRP A 115 -52.09 5.45 -20.05
CA TRP A 115 -50.78 5.58 -20.71
C TRP A 115 -50.22 7.02 -20.75
N SER A 116 -50.97 8.04 -20.30
CA SER A 116 -50.45 9.41 -20.15
C SER A 116 -49.89 9.69 -18.75
N ALA A 117 -49.82 8.68 -17.89
CA ALA A 117 -49.45 8.84 -16.48
C ALA A 117 -48.01 9.34 -16.27
N TRP A 118 -47.08 9.09 -17.21
CA TRP A 118 -45.69 9.56 -17.16
C TRP A 118 -45.08 9.59 -18.56
N PRO A 119 -44.12 10.49 -18.88
CA PRO A 119 -43.60 11.63 -18.10
C PRO A 119 -44.19 12.99 -18.57
N LEU A 120 -44.38 13.94 -17.64
CA LEU A 120 -44.66 15.34 -17.99
C LEU A 120 -43.42 15.92 -18.69
N ASP A 121 -43.61 16.63 -19.82
CA ASP A 121 -42.49 17.31 -20.51
C ASP A 121 -41.86 18.45 -19.66
N GLN A 122 -42.52 18.87 -18.57
CA GLN A 122 -42.03 19.89 -17.64
C GLN A 122 -42.37 19.53 -16.18
N CYS A 123 -41.36 19.62 -15.31
CA CYS A 123 -41.44 19.31 -13.88
C CYS A 123 -41.68 20.59 -13.07
N PHE A 124 -42.83 20.70 -12.39
CA PHE A 124 -43.23 21.89 -11.64
C PHE A 124 -43.24 21.65 -10.12
N ALA A 125 -43.01 22.72 -9.34
CA ALA A 125 -42.99 22.65 -7.88
C ALA A 125 -44.35 22.33 -7.23
N GLU A 126 -45.44 22.71 -7.90
CA GLU A 126 -46.81 22.48 -7.42
C GLU A 126 -47.18 20.98 -7.38
N ASN A 127 -46.42 20.15 -8.11
CA ASN A 127 -46.61 18.70 -8.15
C ASN A 127 -45.98 17.97 -6.96
N PHE A 128 -45.25 18.66 -6.07
CA PHE A 128 -44.56 18.05 -4.95
C PHE A 128 -45.01 18.66 -3.61
N THR A 129 -45.08 17.81 -2.59
CA THR A 129 -45.33 18.22 -1.21
C THR A 129 -44.01 18.51 -0.47
N THR A 130 -44.11 19.08 0.73
CA THR A 130 -42.95 19.28 1.61
C THR A 130 -42.55 18.02 2.38
N GLU A 131 -43.34 16.94 2.29
CA GLU A 131 -43.01 15.66 2.93
C GLU A 131 -42.02 14.87 2.06
N THR A 132 -41.11 14.15 2.71
CA THR A 132 -40.07 13.38 2.04
C THR A 132 -40.33 11.89 2.16
N GLU A 133 -40.01 11.17 1.09
CA GLU A 133 -40.04 9.71 1.04
C GLU A 133 -38.73 9.13 0.51
N ARG A 134 -38.51 7.84 0.76
CA ARG A 134 -37.29 7.15 0.39
C ARG A 134 -37.33 6.68 -1.05
N CYS A 135 -36.30 7.00 -1.83
CA CYS A 135 -36.21 6.53 -3.21
C CYS A 135 -35.54 5.15 -3.31
N HIS A 136 -36.03 4.32 -4.23
CA HIS A 136 -35.52 2.98 -4.50
C HIS A 136 -34.72 2.88 -5.80
N GLN A 137 -34.90 3.85 -6.71
CA GLN A 137 -34.21 3.96 -7.99
C GLN A 137 -33.37 5.24 -8.02
N PHE A 138 -32.24 5.19 -8.72
CA PHE A 138 -31.23 6.23 -8.69
C PHE A 138 -30.71 6.55 -10.08
N VAL A 139 -30.39 7.82 -10.31
CA VAL A 139 -29.74 8.33 -11.51
C VAL A 139 -28.32 8.73 -11.14
N TYR A 140 -27.34 8.19 -11.87
CA TYR A 140 -25.92 8.42 -11.60
C TYR A 140 -25.35 9.43 -12.60
N GLY A 141 -24.55 10.38 -12.10
CA GLY A 141 -23.91 11.40 -12.93
C GLY A 141 -22.62 10.94 -13.60
N SER A 142 -22.01 9.86 -13.13
CA SER A 142 -20.80 9.26 -13.72
C SER A 142 -21.14 7.96 -14.45
N SER A 143 -20.41 7.70 -15.54
CA SER A 143 -20.46 6.42 -16.28
C SER A 143 -19.73 5.27 -15.57
N GLU A 144 -19.21 5.54 -14.37
CA GLU A 144 -18.50 4.57 -13.55
C GLU A 144 -19.49 3.59 -12.91
N ARG A 145 -19.13 2.32 -12.91
CA ARG A 145 -19.87 1.27 -12.21
C ARG A 145 -19.04 0.83 -11.02
N THR A 146 -19.54 1.13 -9.82
CA THR A 146 -18.89 0.76 -8.54
C THR A 146 -19.74 -0.24 -7.76
N ILE A 147 -19.18 -0.86 -6.73
CA ILE A 147 -19.93 -1.77 -5.86
C ILE A 147 -21.09 -1.06 -5.15
N VAL A 148 -20.98 0.26 -5.00
CA VAL A 148 -22.00 1.11 -4.39
C VAL A 148 -23.26 1.09 -5.24
N GLN A 149 -23.13 1.29 -6.55
CA GLN A 149 -24.26 1.22 -7.49
C GLN A 149 -24.82 -0.20 -7.58
N GLN A 150 -23.93 -1.20 -7.67
CA GLN A 150 -24.33 -2.58 -7.92
C GLN A 150 -25.14 -3.19 -6.76
N TRP A 151 -24.80 -2.87 -5.51
CA TRP A 151 -25.47 -3.43 -4.33
C TRP A 151 -26.28 -2.38 -3.53
N GLY A 152 -26.50 -1.18 -4.07
CA GLY A 152 -27.34 -0.16 -3.44
C GLY A 152 -26.80 0.36 -2.10
N LEU A 153 -25.49 0.61 -2.01
CA LEU A 153 -24.81 0.98 -0.75
C LEU A 153 -24.76 2.49 -0.49
N GLN A 154 -25.37 3.30 -1.36
CA GLN A 154 -25.22 4.75 -1.34
C GLN A 154 -25.88 5.45 -0.14
N CYS A 155 -26.94 4.88 0.43
CA CYS A 155 -27.75 5.54 1.46
C CYS A 155 -27.08 5.58 2.84
N PRO A 156 -27.46 6.55 3.70
CA PRO A 156 -26.83 6.76 5.02
C PRO A 156 -26.69 5.50 5.88
N GLU A 157 -27.73 4.66 5.90
CA GLU A 157 -27.77 3.40 6.65
C GLU A 157 -26.70 2.38 6.22
N ASN A 158 -26.24 2.47 4.97
CA ASN A 158 -25.27 1.55 4.38
C ASN A 158 -23.88 2.18 4.22
N LEU A 159 -23.67 3.46 4.58
CA LEU A 159 -22.37 4.14 4.46
C LEU A 159 -21.25 3.39 5.18
N TRP A 160 -21.56 2.77 6.33
CA TRP A 160 -20.59 1.97 7.08
C TRP A 160 -20.03 0.79 6.28
N LYS A 161 -20.80 0.23 5.32
CA LYS A 161 -20.35 -0.86 4.46
C LYS A 161 -19.20 -0.41 3.56
N MET A 162 -19.24 0.82 3.03
CA MET A 162 -18.13 1.34 2.22
C MET A 162 -16.84 1.45 3.03
N ALA A 163 -16.92 2.01 4.25
CA ALA A 163 -15.77 2.10 5.15
C ALA A 163 -15.26 0.70 5.56
N PHE A 164 -16.17 -0.25 5.76
CA PHE A 164 -15.86 -1.61 6.18
C PHE A 164 -15.02 -2.37 5.15
N VAL A 165 -15.17 -2.10 3.85
CA VAL A 165 -14.29 -2.67 2.80
C VAL A 165 -12.82 -2.34 3.09
N GLY A 166 -12.53 -1.07 3.38
CA GLY A 166 -11.18 -0.63 3.76
C GLY A 166 -10.70 -1.28 5.06
N THR A 167 -11.56 -1.37 6.08
CA THR A 167 -11.23 -2.03 7.35
C THR A 167 -10.86 -3.50 7.15
N VAL A 168 -11.64 -4.24 6.36
CA VAL A 168 -11.36 -5.65 6.02
C VAL A 168 -10.05 -5.78 5.24
N HIS A 169 -9.78 -4.86 4.32
CA HIS A 169 -8.51 -4.84 3.59
C HIS A 169 -7.31 -4.66 4.53
N PHE A 170 -7.32 -3.66 5.41
CA PHE A 170 -6.24 -3.48 6.39
C PHE A 170 -6.12 -4.65 7.37
N ALA A 171 -7.23 -5.22 7.84
CA ALA A 171 -7.21 -6.42 8.66
C ALA A 171 -6.51 -7.59 7.95
N GLY A 172 -6.78 -7.78 6.66
CA GLY A 172 -6.09 -8.77 5.83
C GLY A 172 -4.59 -8.50 5.70
N LEU A 173 -4.19 -7.23 5.52
CA LEU A 173 -2.78 -6.84 5.46
C LEU A 173 -2.03 -7.22 6.75
N VAL A 174 -2.65 -7.03 7.92
CA VAL A 174 -2.07 -7.39 9.23
C VAL A 174 -1.78 -8.88 9.30
N VAL A 175 -2.82 -9.68 9.04
CA VAL A 175 -2.78 -11.13 9.14
C VAL A 175 -1.77 -11.69 8.14
N GLY A 176 -1.83 -11.21 6.90
CA GLY A 176 -0.94 -11.66 5.85
C GLY A 176 0.53 -11.30 6.10
N THR A 177 0.82 -10.13 6.67
CA THR A 177 2.23 -9.74 6.91
C THR A 177 2.87 -10.63 7.98
N ALA A 178 2.15 -10.93 9.06
CA ALA A 178 2.62 -11.85 10.09
C ALA A 178 2.81 -13.29 9.54
N LEU A 179 1.86 -13.79 8.75
CA LEU A 179 1.93 -15.13 8.15
C LEU A 179 3.04 -15.23 7.11
N SER A 180 3.14 -14.27 6.20
CA SER A 180 4.14 -14.28 5.12
C SER A 180 5.57 -14.20 5.64
N GLY A 181 5.84 -13.40 6.69
CA GLY A 181 7.15 -13.35 7.35
C GLY A 181 7.54 -14.70 7.96
N TYR A 182 6.65 -15.26 8.79
CA TYR A 182 6.87 -16.57 9.42
C TYR A 182 7.10 -17.68 8.40
N LEU A 183 6.27 -17.74 7.37
CA LEU A 183 6.37 -18.75 6.32
C LEU A 183 7.64 -18.57 5.49
N ALA A 184 8.04 -17.33 5.19
CA ALA A 184 9.20 -17.05 4.34
C ALA A 184 10.51 -17.51 4.98
N ASP A 185 10.66 -17.30 6.29
CA ASP A 185 11.84 -17.79 7.02
C ASP A 185 11.83 -19.32 7.17
N ARG A 186 10.65 -19.96 7.16
CA ARG A 186 10.51 -21.43 7.25
C ARG A 186 10.74 -22.14 5.92
N TYR A 187 10.08 -21.70 4.87
CA TYR A 187 9.99 -22.41 3.58
C TYR A 187 10.86 -21.81 2.47
N GLY A 188 11.38 -20.60 2.66
CA GLY A 188 12.20 -19.89 1.67
C GLY A 188 11.54 -18.61 1.20
N ARG A 189 12.36 -17.56 1.01
CA ARG A 189 11.89 -16.20 0.74
C ARG A 189 11.29 -16.09 -0.66
N LYS A 190 11.96 -16.66 -1.66
CA LYS A 190 11.44 -16.73 -3.04
C LYS A 190 10.14 -17.52 -3.10
N HIS A 191 10.07 -18.67 -2.43
CA HIS A 191 8.90 -19.55 -2.51
C HIS A 191 7.64 -18.86 -1.97
N ILE A 192 7.75 -18.23 -0.80
CA ILE A 192 6.63 -17.50 -0.22
C ILE A 192 6.32 -16.21 -0.97
N PHE A 193 7.32 -15.52 -1.51
CA PHE A 193 7.10 -14.36 -2.39
C PHE A 193 6.24 -14.73 -3.61
N LEU A 194 6.57 -15.83 -4.29
CA LEU A 194 5.79 -16.32 -5.43
C LEU A 194 4.40 -16.80 -5.03
N PHE A 195 4.29 -17.49 -3.89
CA PHE A 195 3.00 -17.89 -3.33
C PHE A 195 2.10 -16.66 -3.09
N CYS A 196 2.60 -15.62 -2.43
CA CYS A 196 1.86 -14.39 -2.18
C CYS A 196 1.38 -13.73 -3.48
N ILE A 197 2.22 -13.66 -4.51
CA ILE A 197 1.85 -13.08 -5.82
C ILE A 197 0.71 -13.87 -6.47
N VAL A 198 0.84 -15.20 -6.54
CA VAL A 198 -0.17 -16.07 -7.16
C VAL A 198 -1.47 -16.05 -6.34
N PHE A 199 -1.35 -16.08 -5.01
CA PHE A 199 -2.50 -16.04 -4.11
C PHE A 199 -3.26 -14.72 -4.25
N MET A 200 -2.56 -13.58 -4.26
CA MET A 200 -3.13 -12.25 -4.54
C MET A 200 -3.85 -12.24 -5.90
N ALA A 201 -3.21 -12.74 -6.95
CA ALA A 201 -3.77 -12.76 -8.30
C ALA A 201 -5.06 -13.60 -8.40
N LEU A 202 -5.05 -14.82 -7.87
CA LEU A 202 -6.22 -15.71 -7.92
C LEU A 202 -7.38 -15.19 -7.08
N THR A 203 -7.10 -14.72 -5.87
CA THR A 203 -8.12 -14.17 -4.97
C THR A 203 -8.67 -12.84 -5.50
N GLY A 204 -7.84 -12.02 -6.16
CA GLY A 204 -8.29 -10.79 -6.82
C GLY A 204 -9.19 -11.05 -8.03
N VAL A 205 -8.91 -12.09 -8.83
CA VAL A 205 -9.83 -12.55 -9.89
C VAL A 205 -11.14 -13.05 -9.28
N ALA A 206 -11.08 -13.84 -8.19
CA ALA A 206 -12.28 -14.30 -7.49
C ALA A 206 -13.10 -13.12 -6.91
N GLN A 207 -12.43 -12.08 -6.42
CA GLN A 207 -13.07 -10.84 -5.95
C GLN A 207 -13.81 -10.11 -7.07
N ALA A 208 -13.27 -10.09 -8.30
CA ALA A 208 -13.96 -9.51 -9.46
C ALA A 208 -15.20 -10.31 -9.89
N LEU A 209 -15.22 -11.61 -9.63
CA LEU A 209 -16.30 -12.53 -9.96
C LEU A 209 -17.35 -12.66 -8.84
N SER A 210 -17.22 -11.91 -7.75
CA SER A 210 -18.16 -11.98 -6.64
C SER A 210 -19.59 -11.66 -7.08
N TRP A 211 -20.56 -12.37 -6.50
CA TRP A 211 -21.98 -12.21 -6.80
C TRP A 211 -22.72 -11.36 -5.76
N ASP A 212 -22.21 -11.33 -4.52
CA ASP A 212 -22.76 -10.54 -3.42
C ASP A 212 -21.67 -9.80 -2.62
N TYR A 213 -22.10 -8.86 -1.79
CA TYR A 213 -21.22 -8.02 -0.98
C TYR A 213 -20.38 -8.81 0.04
N ILE A 214 -20.92 -9.87 0.66
CA ILE A 214 -20.19 -10.69 1.63
C ILE A 214 -19.12 -11.53 0.93
N SER A 215 -19.46 -12.14 -0.21
CA SER A 215 -18.47 -12.85 -1.04
C SER A 215 -17.36 -11.91 -1.51
N PHE A 216 -17.70 -10.67 -1.90
CA PHE A 216 -16.70 -9.66 -2.22
C PHE A 216 -15.76 -9.35 -1.06
N LEU A 217 -16.30 -9.12 0.14
CA LEU A 217 -15.49 -8.86 1.34
C LEU A 217 -14.58 -10.03 1.68
N PHE A 218 -15.08 -11.27 1.57
CA PHE A 218 -14.30 -12.46 1.83
C PHE A 218 -13.10 -12.57 0.88
N PHE A 219 -13.31 -12.41 -0.43
CA PHE A 219 -12.22 -12.44 -1.39
C PHE A 219 -11.29 -11.22 -1.27
N ALA A 220 -11.81 -10.04 -0.90
CA ALA A 220 -11.01 -8.86 -0.62
C ALA A 220 -10.07 -9.07 0.58
N LEU A 221 -10.54 -9.75 1.64
CA LEU A 221 -9.70 -10.13 2.77
C LEU A 221 -8.56 -11.06 2.34
N LEU A 222 -8.88 -12.09 1.56
CA LEU A 222 -7.86 -13.04 1.07
C LEU A 222 -6.87 -12.36 0.10
N ASN A 223 -7.36 -11.47 -0.77
CA ASN A 223 -6.52 -10.68 -1.64
C ASN A 223 -5.55 -9.81 -0.84
N ALA A 224 -6.04 -9.11 0.19
CA ALA A 224 -5.19 -8.33 1.09
C ALA A 224 -4.13 -9.19 1.80
N VAL A 225 -4.49 -10.38 2.29
CA VAL A 225 -3.54 -11.35 2.89
C VAL A 225 -2.44 -11.75 1.91
N GLY A 226 -2.75 -11.89 0.62
CA GLY A 226 -1.76 -12.15 -0.43
C GLY A 226 -0.86 -10.93 -0.70
N THR A 227 -1.47 -9.77 -0.89
CA THR A 227 -0.81 -8.50 -1.21
C THR A 227 0.23 -8.11 -0.16
N SER A 228 -0.07 -8.34 1.12
CA SER A 228 0.75 -7.91 2.24
C SER A 228 2.16 -8.49 2.25
N GLY A 229 2.34 -9.71 1.75
CA GLY A 229 3.64 -10.38 1.71
C GLY A 229 4.52 -9.95 0.53
N VAL A 230 3.94 -9.38 -0.53
CA VAL A 230 4.66 -9.09 -1.77
C VAL A 230 5.74 -8.03 -1.57
N TYR A 231 5.37 -6.87 -1.00
CA TYR A 231 6.32 -5.76 -0.80
C TYR A 231 7.44 -6.09 0.20
N PRO A 232 7.15 -6.58 1.44
CA PRO A 232 8.19 -6.88 2.41
C PRO A 232 9.16 -7.97 1.93
N LEU A 233 8.68 -9.02 1.27
CA LEU A 233 9.56 -10.09 0.76
C LEU A 233 10.40 -9.60 -0.42
N ALA A 234 9.83 -8.78 -1.32
CA ALA A 234 10.59 -8.13 -2.38
C ALA A 234 11.71 -7.25 -1.82
N PHE A 235 11.41 -6.46 -0.78
CA PHE A 235 12.38 -5.62 -0.09
C PHE A 235 13.53 -6.43 0.49
N ILE A 236 13.20 -7.48 1.24
CA ILE A 236 14.18 -8.35 1.88
C ILE A 236 15.08 -9.02 0.82
N ILE A 237 14.49 -9.69 -0.17
CA ILE A 237 15.26 -10.39 -1.23
C ILE A 237 16.14 -9.39 -1.99
N GLY A 238 15.63 -8.18 -2.26
CA GLY A 238 16.38 -7.12 -2.95
C GLY A 238 17.60 -6.66 -2.15
N VAL A 239 17.44 -6.34 -0.87
CA VAL A 239 18.52 -5.87 0.01
C VAL A 239 19.59 -6.94 0.25
N GLU A 240 19.19 -8.21 0.31
CA GLU A 240 20.12 -9.33 0.47
C GLU A 240 20.92 -9.67 -0.77
N MET A 241 20.43 -9.27 -1.95
CA MET A 241 21.09 -9.53 -3.22
C MET A 241 22.16 -8.50 -3.57
N VAL A 242 22.08 -7.31 -2.97
CA VAL A 242 22.96 -6.18 -3.26
C VAL A 242 24.00 -5.98 -2.17
N GLY A 243 25.19 -5.52 -2.57
CA GLY A 243 26.28 -5.23 -1.65
C GLY A 243 25.95 -4.11 -0.66
N PRO A 244 26.66 -4.04 0.48
CA PRO A 244 26.33 -3.15 1.60
C PRO A 244 26.22 -1.67 1.22
N ARG A 245 27.08 -1.16 0.33
CA ARG A 245 27.03 0.26 -0.11
C ARG A 245 25.82 0.60 -0.99
N LYS A 246 25.15 -0.40 -1.56
CA LYS A 246 24.01 -0.24 -2.49
C LYS A 246 22.67 -0.60 -1.86
N ARG A 247 22.65 -1.08 -0.61
CA ARG A 247 21.42 -1.45 0.10
C ARG A 247 20.44 -0.31 0.24
N GLU A 248 20.89 0.87 0.66
CA GLU A 248 20.00 2.04 0.81
C GLU A 248 19.34 2.43 -0.53
N MET A 249 20.12 2.44 -1.62
CA MET A 249 19.60 2.71 -2.96
C MET A 249 18.57 1.65 -3.39
N SER A 250 18.85 0.37 -3.14
CA SER A 250 17.91 -0.73 -3.38
C SER A 250 16.62 -0.58 -2.57
N SER A 251 16.68 -0.11 -1.33
CA SER A 251 15.48 0.16 -0.55
C SER A 251 14.62 1.26 -1.17
N ILE A 252 15.24 2.32 -1.68
CA ILE A 252 14.54 3.48 -2.26
C ILE A 252 13.95 3.16 -3.62
N VAL A 253 14.67 2.46 -4.48
CA VAL A 253 14.19 2.14 -5.84
C VAL A 253 12.90 1.33 -5.78
N LEU A 254 12.78 0.38 -4.84
CA LEU A 254 11.56 -0.40 -4.67
C LEU A 254 10.34 0.48 -4.34
N ASN A 255 10.54 1.51 -3.53
CA ASN A 255 9.51 2.48 -3.19
C ASN A 255 9.03 3.30 -4.40
N TYR A 256 9.90 3.59 -5.37
CA TYR A 256 9.46 4.22 -6.62
C TYR A 256 8.53 3.31 -7.42
N PHE A 257 8.81 2.01 -7.49
CA PHE A 257 7.91 1.06 -8.15
C PHE A 257 6.57 0.98 -7.41
N TYR A 258 6.58 1.00 -6.08
CA TYR A 258 5.33 1.05 -5.30
C TYR A 258 4.49 2.29 -5.65
N ALA A 259 5.10 3.49 -5.61
CA ALA A 259 4.44 4.75 -5.95
C ALA A 259 3.91 4.80 -7.40
N VAL A 260 4.66 4.29 -8.37
CA VAL A 260 4.20 4.18 -9.76
C VAL A 260 3.01 3.22 -9.86
N GLY A 261 3.04 2.11 -9.12
CA GLY A 261 1.95 1.14 -9.07
C GLY A 261 0.64 1.75 -8.57
N GLU A 262 0.71 2.52 -7.48
CA GLU A 262 -0.46 3.27 -7.00
C GLU A 262 -0.93 4.31 -8.03
N ALA A 263 0.00 5.07 -8.63
CA ALA A 263 -0.35 6.08 -9.63
C ALA A 263 -1.07 5.51 -10.86
N LEU A 264 -0.79 4.25 -11.23
CA LEU A 264 -1.51 3.55 -12.32
C LEU A 264 -3.01 3.40 -12.04
N LEU A 265 -3.46 3.41 -10.77
CA LEU A 265 -4.89 3.44 -10.45
C LEU A 265 -5.56 4.73 -10.94
N GLY A 266 -4.83 5.83 -11.10
CA GLY A 266 -5.36 7.03 -11.74
C GLY A 266 -5.80 6.79 -13.20
N LEU A 267 -5.28 5.75 -13.85
CA LEU A 267 -5.71 5.35 -15.20
C LEU A 267 -7.02 4.54 -15.19
N SER A 268 -7.62 4.28 -14.02
CA SER A 268 -8.92 3.60 -13.91
C SER A 268 -10.07 4.37 -14.57
N VAL A 269 -9.87 5.63 -14.96
CA VAL A 269 -10.80 6.38 -15.83
C VAL A 269 -11.09 5.64 -17.15
N PHE A 270 -10.14 4.85 -17.67
CA PHE A 270 -10.32 4.04 -18.89
C PHE A 270 -11.02 2.70 -18.63
N LEU A 271 -11.17 2.32 -17.36
CA LEU A 271 -11.80 1.08 -16.89
C LEU A 271 -12.93 1.44 -15.92
N PRO A 272 -14.05 2.00 -16.42
CA PRO A 272 -15.13 2.52 -15.57
C PRO A 272 -15.84 1.45 -14.74
N ASP A 273 -15.72 0.18 -15.12
CA ASP A 273 -16.29 -0.96 -14.38
C ASP A 273 -15.28 -1.50 -13.35
N TRP A 274 -15.70 -1.51 -12.08
CA TRP A 274 -14.90 -2.04 -10.97
C TRP A 274 -14.42 -3.48 -11.19
N ARG A 275 -15.20 -4.33 -11.90
CA ARG A 275 -14.80 -5.70 -12.21
C ARG A 275 -13.62 -5.73 -13.18
N GLN A 276 -13.68 -4.89 -14.21
CA GLN A 276 -12.61 -4.76 -15.20
C GLN A 276 -11.34 -4.20 -14.57
N LEU A 277 -11.47 -3.20 -13.69
CA LEU A 277 -10.36 -2.68 -12.90
C LEU A 277 -9.71 -3.80 -12.08
N GLN A 278 -10.49 -4.56 -11.30
CA GLN A 278 -9.96 -5.62 -10.46
C GLN A 278 -9.27 -6.73 -11.27
N LEU A 279 -9.83 -7.10 -12.43
CA LEU A 279 -9.21 -8.06 -13.35
C LEU A 279 -7.92 -7.53 -13.97
N ALA A 280 -7.88 -6.26 -14.38
CA ALA A 280 -6.69 -5.63 -14.93
C ALA A 280 -5.53 -5.58 -13.91
N LEU A 281 -5.84 -5.49 -12.62
CA LEU A 281 -4.83 -5.53 -11.55
C LEU A 281 -4.40 -6.96 -11.17
N SER A 282 -5.30 -7.93 -11.28
CA SER A 282 -5.09 -9.29 -10.75
C SER A 282 -4.59 -10.29 -11.79
N VAL A 283 -4.93 -10.12 -13.07
CA VAL A 283 -4.54 -11.05 -14.15
C VAL A 283 -3.06 -10.95 -14.53
N PRO A 284 -2.47 -9.75 -14.77
CA PRO A 284 -1.06 -9.66 -15.19
C PRO A 284 -0.05 -10.28 -14.22
N PRO A 285 -0.21 -10.18 -12.88
CA PRO A 285 0.65 -10.86 -11.92
C PRO A 285 0.73 -12.38 -12.07
N LEU A 286 -0.23 -13.04 -12.73
CA LEU A 286 -0.14 -14.49 -13.01
C LEU A 286 1.05 -14.84 -13.89
N ILE A 287 1.51 -13.91 -14.74
CA ILE A 287 2.71 -14.09 -15.56
C ILE A 287 3.95 -14.25 -14.68
N CYS A 288 3.94 -13.68 -13.47
CA CYS A 288 5.04 -13.79 -12.51
C CYS A 288 5.24 -15.22 -11.97
N VAL A 289 4.37 -16.19 -12.27
CA VAL A 289 4.66 -17.62 -12.04
C VAL A 289 5.98 -18.03 -12.72
N ALA A 290 6.30 -17.45 -13.88
CA ALA A 290 7.57 -17.67 -14.57
C ALA A 290 8.80 -17.27 -13.73
N TYR A 291 8.64 -16.43 -12.71
CA TYR A 291 9.74 -16.02 -11.83
C TYR A 291 10.27 -17.15 -10.98
N PHE A 292 9.51 -18.25 -10.81
CA PHE A 292 10.03 -19.48 -10.23
C PHE A 292 11.31 -19.96 -10.94
N TRP A 293 11.44 -19.68 -12.24
CA TRP A 293 12.57 -20.12 -13.06
C TRP A 293 13.64 -19.03 -13.20
N LEU A 294 13.24 -17.75 -13.14
CA LEU A 294 14.10 -16.61 -13.41
C LEU A 294 14.84 -16.09 -12.16
N VAL A 295 14.15 -16.05 -11.02
CA VAL A 295 14.65 -15.42 -9.78
C VAL A 295 15.32 -16.49 -8.89
N PRO A 296 16.55 -16.25 -8.38
CA PRO A 296 17.21 -17.13 -7.43
C PRO A 296 16.60 -17.02 -6.03
N GLU A 297 16.79 -18.05 -5.20
CA GLU A 297 16.48 -17.97 -3.77
C GLU A 297 17.48 -17.04 -3.04
N SER A 298 17.11 -16.53 -1.87
CA SER A 298 18.03 -15.73 -1.03
C SER A 298 19.25 -16.55 -0.62
N VAL A 299 20.43 -16.06 -0.99
CA VAL A 299 21.70 -16.70 -0.63
C VAL A 299 21.89 -16.69 0.88
N ARG A 300 21.56 -15.59 1.56
CA ARG A 300 21.60 -15.50 3.03
C ARG A 300 20.69 -16.52 3.70
N TRP A 301 19.47 -16.71 3.19
CA TRP A 301 18.56 -17.73 3.71
C TRP A 301 19.13 -19.15 3.53
N LEU A 302 19.74 -19.43 2.37
CA LEU A 302 20.38 -20.73 2.10
C LEU A 302 21.55 -20.98 3.05
N LEU A 303 22.40 -19.99 3.30
CA LEU A 303 23.51 -20.08 4.24
C LEU A 303 23.02 -20.31 5.67
N ALA A 304 22.00 -19.56 6.10
CA ALA A 304 21.39 -19.73 7.42
C ALA A 304 20.78 -21.14 7.60
N ARG A 305 20.29 -21.78 6.53
CA ARG A 305 19.73 -23.14 6.54
C ARG A 305 20.77 -24.24 6.28
N ASN A 306 22.05 -23.90 6.31
CA ASN A 306 23.17 -24.80 6.00
C ASN A 306 23.09 -25.45 4.60
N ARG A 307 22.39 -24.82 3.64
CA ARG A 307 22.28 -25.28 2.24
C ARG A 307 23.37 -24.63 1.37
N ARG A 308 24.62 -24.90 1.71
CA ARG A 308 25.78 -24.18 1.16
C ARG A 308 26.08 -24.52 -0.30
N GLU A 309 25.85 -25.75 -0.73
CA GLU A 309 25.97 -26.13 -2.14
C GLU A 309 25.08 -25.28 -3.06
N GLN A 310 23.81 -25.12 -2.68
CA GLN A 310 22.83 -24.33 -3.44
C GLN A 310 23.24 -22.84 -3.47
N ALA A 311 23.72 -22.31 -2.34
CA ALA A 311 24.27 -20.97 -2.27
C ALA A 311 25.47 -20.78 -3.21
N GLY A 312 26.40 -21.75 -3.22
CA GLY A 312 27.58 -21.76 -4.10
C GLY A 312 27.21 -21.77 -5.58
N VAL A 313 26.18 -22.51 -5.99
CA VAL A 313 25.68 -22.51 -7.37
C VAL A 313 25.19 -21.12 -7.78
N ILE A 314 24.45 -20.44 -6.92
CA ILE A 314 23.94 -19.08 -7.18
C ILE A 314 25.09 -18.07 -7.26
N ILE A 315 26.05 -18.15 -6.33
CA ILE A 315 27.25 -17.30 -6.29
C ILE A 315 28.09 -17.46 -7.58
N ARG A 316 28.38 -18.70 -7.99
CA ARG A 316 29.11 -18.97 -9.25
C ARG A 316 28.36 -18.44 -10.48
N ARG A 317 27.04 -18.59 -10.50
CA ARG A 317 26.19 -18.05 -11.57
C ARG A 317 26.24 -16.52 -11.61
N ALA A 318 26.20 -15.86 -10.46
CA ALA A 318 26.30 -14.41 -10.34
C ALA A 318 27.66 -13.91 -10.83
N ALA A 319 28.76 -14.54 -10.40
CA ALA A 319 30.11 -14.23 -10.85
C ALA A 319 30.30 -14.39 -12.37
N LYS A 320 29.83 -15.52 -12.95
CA LYS A 320 29.87 -15.77 -14.39
C LYS A 320 29.11 -14.69 -15.19
N VAL A 321 27.93 -14.29 -14.74
CA VAL A 321 27.11 -13.25 -15.40
C VAL A 321 27.73 -11.86 -15.24
N ASN A 322 28.36 -11.60 -14.10
CA ASN A 322 29.04 -10.34 -13.82
C ASN A 322 30.46 -10.27 -14.45
N ARG A 323 30.94 -11.36 -15.04
CA ARG A 323 32.29 -11.49 -15.62
C ARG A 323 33.38 -11.15 -14.60
N ARG A 324 33.23 -11.68 -13.39
CA ARG A 324 34.19 -11.57 -12.28
C ARG A 324 34.63 -12.97 -11.91
N ASP A 325 35.93 -13.16 -11.74
CA ASP A 325 36.47 -14.39 -11.17
C ASP A 325 36.41 -14.30 -9.65
N ILE A 326 35.93 -15.37 -9.02
CA ILE A 326 35.90 -15.48 -7.55
C ILE A 326 37.28 -16.00 -7.12
N SER A 327 37.90 -15.37 -6.13
CA SER A 327 39.15 -15.87 -5.56
C SER A 327 39.00 -17.32 -5.05
N VAL A 328 39.99 -18.16 -5.40
CA VAL A 328 40.01 -19.59 -5.06
C VAL A 328 40.01 -19.80 -3.54
N GLU A 329 40.59 -18.86 -2.78
CA GLU A 329 40.58 -18.81 -1.31
C GLU A 329 39.17 -18.67 -0.70
N LEU A 330 38.29 -17.88 -1.32
CA LEU A 330 36.91 -17.66 -0.87
C LEU A 330 36.01 -18.88 -1.10
N MET A 331 36.26 -19.59 -2.19
CA MET A 331 35.59 -20.85 -2.51
C MET A 331 36.12 -22.02 -1.65
N ALA A 332 37.42 -21.98 -1.30
CA ALA A 332 38.05 -22.96 -0.43
C ALA A 332 37.62 -22.78 1.04
N SER A 333 37.49 -21.55 1.54
CA SER A 333 36.98 -21.28 2.89
C SER A 333 35.52 -21.72 3.07
N PHE A 334 34.71 -21.61 2.02
CA PHE A 334 33.35 -22.18 1.97
C PHE A 334 33.34 -23.70 2.20
N LYS A 335 34.27 -24.40 1.54
CA LYS A 335 34.43 -25.86 1.62
C LYS A 335 35.07 -26.31 2.94
N GLN A 336 35.95 -25.48 3.50
CA GLN A 336 36.57 -25.70 4.82
C GLN A 336 35.51 -25.58 5.93
N GLN A 337 34.68 -24.53 5.88
CA GLN A 337 33.58 -24.38 6.83
C GLN A 337 32.47 -25.42 6.63
N GLU A 338 32.32 -26.04 5.45
CA GLU A 338 31.44 -27.19 5.22
C GLU A 338 31.92 -28.40 6.05
N LEU A 339 33.22 -28.69 6.01
CA LEU A 339 33.85 -29.77 6.79
C LEU A 339 33.76 -29.51 8.30
N ASP A 340 33.96 -28.27 8.75
CA ASP A 340 33.90 -27.93 10.18
C ASP A 340 32.47 -28.02 10.76
N ALA A 341 31.45 -27.71 9.93
CA ALA A 341 30.04 -27.81 10.32
C ALA A 341 29.55 -29.28 10.36
N GLU A 342 30.05 -30.14 9.48
CA GLU A 342 29.78 -31.58 9.50
C GLU A 342 30.44 -32.28 10.70
N THR A 343 31.69 -31.90 11.01
CA THR A 343 32.41 -32.43 12.19
C THR A 343 31.72 -32.07 13.50
N SER A 344 31.08 -30.90 13.58
CA SER A 344 30.32 -30.46 14.76
C SER A 344 28.98 -31.19 14.94
N GLN A 345 28.46 -31.86 13.91
CA GLN A 345 27.18 -32.60 13.97
C GLN A 345 27.36 -34.06 14.43
N GLU A 346 28.55 -34.64 14.31
CA GLU A 346 28.82 -36.01 14.80
C GLU A 346 28.94 -36.07 16.33
N ASP A 347 29.35 -34.98 17.00
CA ASP A 347 29.45 -34.91 18.46
C ASP A 347 28.10 -34.69 19.18
N ASP A 348 27.03 -34.34 18.46
CA ASP A 348 25.69 -34.03 19.03
C ASP A 348 24.70 -35.22 19.00
N VAL A 349 25.16 -36.45 18.64
CA VAL A 349 24.27 -37.61 18.42
C VAL A 349 23.83 -38.34 19.71
N GLU A 350 24.38 -38.03 20.89
CA GLU A 350 23.93 -38.65 22.17
C GLU A 350 22.99 -37.80 23.05
N GLY A 351 22.60 -36.60 22.63
CA GLY A 351 21.69 -35.74 23.39
C GLY A 351 20.42 -35.37 22.62
N GLY A 352 19.29 -36.01 22.91
CA GLY A 352 18.01 -35.77 22.24
C GLY A 352 17.63 -34.28 22.11
N LEU A 353 17.73 -33.75 20.90
CA LEU A 353 17.39 -32.36 20.57
C LEU A 353 15.96 -32.25 20.04
N HIS A 354 14.99 -32.28 20.95
CA HIS A 354 13.70 -31.64 20.74
C HIS A 354 13.48 -30.64 21.89
N VAL A 355 13.08 -29.42 21.56
CA VAL A 355 12.67 -28.32 22.48
C VAL A 355 13.80 -27.41 23.01
N GLN A 356 14.25 -26.43 22.22
CA GLN A 356 14.96 -25.25 22.76
C GLN A 356 14.89 -23.98 21.88
N LYS A 357 13.74 -23.71 21.24
CA LYS A 357 13.53 -22.52 20.38
C LYS A 357 12.54 -21.51 20.95
N ASP A 358 11.51 -21.99 21.65
CA ASP A 358 10.43 -21.13 22.17
C ASP A 358 10.86 -20.34 23.42
N ASP A 359 11.72 -20.90 24.27
CA ASP A 359 12.19 -20.23 25.50
C ASP A 359 13.00 -18.96 25.21
N LYS A 360 13.73 -18.91 24.09
CA LYS A 360 14.64 -17.80 23.74
C LYS A 360 13.88 -16.56 23.23
N ILE A 361 12.68 -16.72 22.68
CA ILE A 361 11.81 -15.60 22.26
C ILE A 361 11.17 -14.96 23.49
N TRP A 362 10.58 -15.79 24.36
CA TRP A 362 9.98 -15.32 25.61
C TRP A 362 11.01 -14.67 26.54
N LEU A 363 12.24 -15.20 26.58
CA LEU A 363 13.36 -14.56 27.28
C LEU A 363 13.72 -13.19 26.69
N ALA A 364 13.79 -13.04 25.36
CA ALA A 364 14.08 -11.75 24.73
C ALA A 364 12.96 -10.72 24.94
N ILE A 365 11.69 -11.14 24.87
CA ILE A 365 10.53 -10.29 25.18
C ILE A 365 10.55 -9.87 26.65
N LYS A 366 10.85 -10.79 27.56
CA LYS A 366 10.96 -10.54 29.00
C LYS A 366 12.14 -9.62 29.34
N GLU A 367 13.25 -9.73 28.62
CA GLU A 367 14.42 -8.83 28.74
C GLU A 367 14.13 -7.42 28.21
N VAL A 368 13.43 -7.29 27.08
CA VAL A 368 13.00 -5.99 26.53
C VAL A 368 11.98 -5.34 27.45
N ALA A 369 11.02 -6.11 27.95
CA ALA A 369 10.02 -5.67 28.93
C ALA A 369 10.65 -5.31 30.29
N GLY A 370 11.80 -5.90 30.63
CA GLY A 370 12.54 -5.63 31.86
C GLY A 370 13.26 -4.27 31.89
N SER A 371 13.46 -3.63 30.74
CA SER A 371 14.14 -2.32 30.66
C SER A 371 13.16 -1.19 30.35
N PRO A 372 12.86 -0.30 31.33
CA PRO A 372 11.92 0.80 31.13
C PRO A 372 12.38 1.79 30.05
N ALA A 373 13.71 1.94 29.87
CA ALA A 373 14.27 2.81 28.84
C ALA A 373 14.09 2.25 27.41
N LEU A 374 14.18 0.93 27.22
CA LEU A 374 13.92 0.28 25.93
C LEU A 374 12.43 0.27 25.62
N MET A 375 11.57 -0.03 26.60
CA MET A 375 10.12 0.04 26.43
C MET A 375 9.64 1.45 26.09
N GLY A 376 10.19 2.50 26.72
CA GLY A 376 9.85 3.88 26.38
C GLY A 376 10.23 4.23 24.93
N ARG A 377 11.43 3.84 24.47
CA ARG A 377 11.86 4.04 23.08
C ARG A 377 10.99 3.25 22.09
N TYR A 378 10.61 2.03 22.44
CA TYR A 378 9.75 1.18 21.63
C TYR A 378 8.33 1.75 21.51
N ALA A 379 7.74 2.21 22.61
CA ALA A 379 6.43 2.86 22.61
C ALA A 379 6.41 4.13 21.74
N ILE A 380 7.46 4.96 21.80
CA ILE A 380 7.62 6.13 20.92
C ILE A 380 7.68 5.68 19.45
N LEU A 381 8.46 4.64 19.15
CA LEU A 381 8.59 4.15 17.78
C LEU A 381 7.25 3.65 17.23
N LEU A 382 6.49 2.89 18.02
CA LEU A 382 5.14 2.44 17.66
C LEU A 382 4.19 3.62 17.40
N LEU A 383 4.23 4.64 18.26
CA LEU A 383 3.40 5.84 18.08
C LEU A 383 3.74 6.58 16.78
N ILE A 384 5.02 6.75 16.46
CA ILE A 384 5.43 7.45 15.23
C ILE A 384 5.01 6.65 13.99
N TRP A 385 5.17 5.33 14.05
CA TRP A 385 4.67 4.43 13.00
C TRP A 385 3.17 4.59 12.78
N ALA A 386 2.40 4.61 13.87
CA ALA A 386 0.96 4.78 13.82
C ALA A 386 0.52 6.10 13.20
N VAL A 387 1.12 7.20 13.67
CA VAL A 387 0.89 8.53 13.11
C VAL A 387 1.25 8.56 11.62
N ASN A 388 2.35 7.95 11.23
CA ASN A 388 2.77 7.86 9.84
C ASN A 388 1.76 7.09 8.98
N ALA A 389 1.29 5.93 9.43
CA ALA A 389 0.30 5.13 8.71
C ALA A 389 -1.04 5.89 8.57
N ILE A 390 -1.58 6.40 9.67
CA ILE A 390 -2.84 7.15 9.69
C ILE A 390 -2.79 8.35 8.74
N VAL A 391 -1.73 9.16 8.80
CA VAL A 391 -1.62 10.37 7.95
C VAL A 391 -1.32 9.99 6.50
N TYR A 392 -0.47 9.00 6.25
CA TYR A 392 -0.14 8.56 4.89
C TYR A 392 -1.37 8.04 4.15
N TYR A 393 -2.11 7.11 4.75
CA TYR A 393 -3.32 6.55 4.17
C TYR A 393 -4.46 7.57 4.20
N GLY A 394 -4.61 8.35 5.26
CA GLY A 394 -5.61 9.41 5.36
C GLY A 394 -5.50 10.44 4.22
N LEU A 395 -4.28 10.85 3.85
CA LEU A 395 -4.06 11.72 2.69
C LEU A 395 -4.31 10.98 1.37
N SER A 396 -3.89 9.72 1.21
CA SER A 396 -4.19 8.95 -0.01
C SER A 396 -5.69 8.75 -0.24
N LEU A 397 -6.47 8.49 0.82
CA LEU A 397 -7.91 8.28 0.74
C LEU A 397 -8.68 9.57 0.49
N ASN A 398 -8.22 10.68 1.06
CA ASN A 398 -8.82 11.99 0.82
C ASN A 398 -8.44 12.59 -0.54
N ALA A 399 -7.48 12.00 -1.27
CA ALA A 399 -7.04 12.47 -2.59
C ALA A 399 -8.21 12.57 -3.58
N THR A 400 -9.19 11.65 -3.50
CA THR A 400 -10.37 11.64 -4.37
C THR A 400 -11.41 12.68 -4.00
N SER A 401 -11.35 13.22 -2.77
CA SER A 401 -12.25 14.26 -2.27
C SER A 401 -11.77 15.68 -2.61
N LEU A 402 -10.54 15.83 -3.13
CA LEU A 402 -10.05 17.13 -3.59
C LEU A 402 -10.86 17.61 -4.80
N SER A 403 -11.10 18.92 -4.86
CA SER A 403 -11.75 19.57 -6.01
C SER A 403 -11.03 19.26 -7.33
N GLY A 404 -11.79 19.03 -8.39
CA GLY A 404 -11.26 18.74 -9.72
C GLY A 404 -11.43 17.27 -10.10
N ASN A 405 -10.53 16.77 -10.96
CA ASN A 405 -10.59 15.40 -11.43
C ASN A 405 -9.96 14.47 -10.38
N LYS A 406 -10.78 13.62 -9.74
CA LYS A 406 -10.34 12.67 -8.70
C LYS A 406 -9.23 11.73 -9.16
N TYR A 407 -9.25 11.30 -10.43
CA TYR A 407 -8.25 10.38 -10.99
C TYR A 407 -6.89 11.06 -11.14
N LEU A 408 -6.88 12.31 -11.62
CA LEU A 408 -5.68 13.13 -11.72
C LEU A 408 -5.14 13.46 -10.32
N ASN A 409 -6.01 13.87 -9.40
CA ASN A 409 -5.63 14.19 -8.03
C ASN A 409 -4.98 12.99 -7.34
N PHE A 410 -5.57 11.81 -7.47
CA PHE A 410 -5.00 10.56 -6.94
C PHE A 410 -3.63 10.25 -7.57
N ALA A 411 -3.52 10.32 -8.91
CA ALA A 411 -2.25 10.07 -9.60
C ALA A 411 -1.15 11.04 -9.15
N LEU A 412 -1.45 12.33 -8.97
CA LEU A 412 -0.49 13.33 -8.49
C LEU A 412 -0.04 13.05 -7.05
N VAL A 413 -0.96 12.64 -6.17
CA VAL A 413 -0.67 12.27 -4.78
C VAL A 413 0.25 11.05 -4.71
N CYS A 414 0.10 10.06 -5.60
CA CYS A 414 0.99 8.91 -5.67
C CYS A 414 2.34 9.25 -6.34
N LEU A 415 2.35 10.11 -7.36
CA LEU A 415 3.60 10.50 -8.03
C LEU A 415 4.48 11.40 -7.17
N VAL A 416 3.90 12.20 -6.26
CA VAL A 416 4.67 13.06 -5.34
C VAL A 416 5.47 12.25 -4.31
N GLU A 417 5.17 10.96 -4.14
CA GLU A 417 5.96 10.07 -3.29
C GLU A 417 7.38 9.88 -3.84
N ILE A 418 7.58 9.91 -5.16
CA ILE A 418 8.88 9.76 -5.82
C ILE A 418 9.88 10.86 -5.38
N PRO A 419 9.56 12.17 -5.51
CA PRO A 419 10.43 13.20 -4.96
C PRO A 419 10.49 13.14 -3.42
N GLY A 420 9.43 12.71 -2.73
CA GLY A 420 9.43 12.49 -1.27
C GLY A 420 10.49 11.49 -0.80
N TYR A 421 10.56 10.31 -1.41
CA TYR A 421 11.57 9.29 -1.13
C TYR A 421 12.99 9.75 -1.49
N SER A 422 13.14 10.51 -2.58
CA SER A 422 14.43 11.09 -2.99
C SER A 422 14.92 12.12 -1.97
N LEU A 423 14.02 12.96 -1.47
CA LEU A 423 14.30 13.94 -0.41
C LEU A 423 14.65 13.24 0.90
N ALA A 424 13.93 12.19 1.27
CA ALA A 424 14.24 11.38 2.45
C ALA A 424 15.70 10.90 2.40
N TRP A 425 16.12 10.33 1.28
CA TRP A 425 17.49 9.87 1.10
C TRP A 425 18.53 10.99 1.23
N LEU A 426 18.28 12.17 0.64
CA LEU A 426 19.17 13.32 0.75
C LEU A 426 19.27 13.84 2.20
N PHE A 427 18.13 13.97 2.89
CA PHE A 427 18.09 14.45 4.27
C PHE A 427 18.77 13.49 5.23
N LEU A 428 18.57 12.18 5.05
CA LEU A 428 19.20 11.14 5.84
C LEU A 428 20.73 11.20 5.77
N ARG A 429 21.29 11.46 4.58
CA ARG A 429 22.76 11.56 4.39
C ARG A 429 23.35 12.86 4.92
N ARG A 430 22.59 13.96 4.94
CA ARG A 430 23.13 15.29 5.25
C ARG A 430 22.88 15.77 6.68
N PHE A 431 21.70 15.51 7.25
CA PHE A 431 21.27 16.10 8.53
C PHE A 431 21.04 15.07 9.64
N GLY A 432 21.23 13.78 9.33
CA GLY A 432 21.01 12.68 10.27
C GLY A 432 19.54 12.29 10.42
N ARG A 433 19.32 11.12 11.03
CA ARG A 433 18.01 10.44 11.04
C ARG A 433 16.92 11.17 11.84
N ARG A 434 17.27 11.70 13.03
CA ARG A 434 16.30 12.37 13.92
C ARG A 434 15.76 13.67 13.30
N VAL A 435 16.64 14.49 12.75
CA VAL A 435 16.26 15.77 12.13
C VAL A 435 15.43 15.52 10.87
N ALA A 436 15.80 14.52 10.06
CA ALA A 436 15.03 14.14 8.88
C ALA A 436 13.60 13.68 9.25
N LEU A 437 13.44 12.87 10.30
CA LEU A 437 12.14 12.40 10.77
C LEU A 437 11.29 13.54 11.33
N SER A 438 11.81 14.32 12.28
CA SER A 438 11.06 15.42 12.89
C SER A 438 10.75 16.54 11.89
N GLY A 439 11.68 16.87 10.99
CA GLY A 439 11.50 17.91 9.98
C GLY A 439 10.43 17.56 8.95
N SER A 440 10.38 16.30 8.50
CA SER A 440 9.38 15.83 7.54
C SER A 440 7.97 15.76 8.14
N LEU A 441 7.84 15.33 9.40
CA LEU A 441 6.57 15.38 10.14
C LEU A 441 6.06 16.81 10.37
N LEU A 442 6.95 17.74 10.76
CA LEU A 442 6.60 19.15 10.92
C LEU A 442 6.16 19.78 9.60
N LEU A 443 6.87 19.48 8.51
CA LEU A 443 6.50 19.94 7.17
C LEU A 443 5.09 19.47 6.80
N CYS A 444 4.78 18.18 7.02
CA CYS A 444 3.45 17.63 6.80
C CYS A 444 2.39 18.33 7.67
N SER A 445 2.66 18.54 8.96
CA SER A 445 1.71 19.18 9.88
C SER A 445 1.41 20.62 9.48
N ILE A 446 2.42 21.43 9.17
CA ILE A 446 2.24 22.84 8.82
C ILE A 446 1.44 22.97 7.52
N THR A 447 1.74 22.13 6.53
CA THR A 447 1.07 22.19 5.21
C THR A 447 -0.36 21.67 5.25
N CYS A 448 -0.65 20.62 6.03
CA CYS A 448 -2.02 20.15 6.23
C CYS A 448 -2.89 21.20 6.95
N VAL A 449 -2.34 21.82 8.00
CA VAL A 449 -3.03 22.91 8.73
C VAL A 449 -3.26 24.11 7.83
N ALA A 450 -2.24 24.53 7.06
CA ALA A 450 -2.36 25.61 6.08
C ALA A 450 -3.42 25.30 5.01
N SER A 451 -3.46 24.06 4.49
CA SER A 451 -4.47 23.63 3.52
C SER A 451 -5.89 23.72 4.10
N GLY A 452 -6.07 23.31 5.37
CA GLY A 452 -7.35 23.45 6.08
C GLY A 452 -7.78 24.91 6.24
N PHE A 453 -6.88 25.78 6.70
CA PHE A 453 -7.16 27.22 6.83
C PHE A 453 -7.48 27.88 5.49
N VAL A 454 -6.75 27.55 4.42
CA VAL A 454 -7.04 28.08 3.07
C VAL A 454 -8.42 27.63 2.60
N THR A 455 -8.78 26.37 2.84
CA THR A 455 -10.11 25.82 2.46
C THR A 455 -11.24 26.53 3.22
N LEU A 456 -11.05 26.82 4.51
CA LEU A 456 -12.02 27.59 5.31
C LEU A 456 -12.09 29.06 4.89
N ALA A 457 -10.94 29.69 4.62
CA ALA A 457 -10.84 31.09 4.22
C ALA A 457 -11.42 31.37 2.82
N GLN A 458 -11.49 30.37 1.94
CA GLN A 458 -12.21 30.46 0.66
C GLN A 458 -13.71 30.78 0.82
N GLY A 459 -14.28 30.53 2.00
CA GLY A 459 -15.66 30.86 2.33
C GLY A 459 -15.92 32.35 2.60
N ASP A 460 -14.91 33.08 3.10
CA ASP A 460 -15.12 34.43 3.69
C ASP A 460 -14.12 35.52 3.21
N TRP A 461 -12.90 35.19 2.76
CA TRP A 461 -11.79 36.19 2.64
C TRP A 461 -11.13 36.32 1.26
N ILE A 462 -11.29 35.36 0.35
CA ILE A 462 -10.58 35.35 -0.94
C ILE A 462 -11.58 35.60 -2.08
N PRO A 463 -11.79 36.86 -2.51
CA PRO A 463 -12.64 37.16 -3.65
C PRO A 463 -11.95 36.68 -4.94
N CYS A 464 -12.41 35.55 -5.48
CA CYS A 464 -12.11 35.18 -6.86
C CYS A 464 -12.97 36.07 -7.76
N GLN A 465 -12.38 37.08 -8.37
CA GLN A 465 -13.10 38.06 -9.18
C GLN A 465 -13.64 37.41 -10.46
N ASN A 466 -14.93 37.66 -10.71
CA ASN A 466 -15.72 37.14 -11.82
C ASN A 466 -15.12 37.51 -13.19
N GLY A 467 -14.99 36.52 -14.06
CA GLY A 467 -14.78 36.68 -15.49
C GLY A 467 -15.57 35.63 -16.26
N ALA A 468 -16.75 36.05 -16.73
CA ALA A 468 -17.55 35.50 -17.83
C ALA A 468 -17.74 33.95 -17.92
N GLU A 469 -18.94 33.52 -17.54
CA GLU A 469 -19.82 32.68 -18.36
C GLU A 469 -19.13 31.61 -19.22
N SER A 470 -18.51 30.64 -18.56
CA SER A 470 -18.17 29.34 -19.12
C SER A 470 -17.80 28.39 -17.98
N ARG A 471 -18.17 27.13 -18.10
CA ARG A 471 -18.17 26.03 -17.10
C ARG A 471 -16.82 25.70 -16.40
N HIS A 472 -15.82 26.60 -16.40
CA HIS A 472 -14.44 26.34 -15.95
C HIS A 472 -13.82 27.40 -15.01
N SER A 473 -14.61 28.25 -14.34
CA SER A 473 -14.08 29.32 -13.46
C SER A 473 -13.89 28.87 -11.99
N TRP A 474 -12.90 28.01 -11.70
CA TRP A 474 -12.57 27.53 -10.32
C TRP A 474 -11.07 27.54 -9.97
N SER A 475 -10.21 28.30 -10.67
CA SER A 475 -8.79 27.90 -10.78
C SER A 475 -7.79 28.48 -9.76
N CYS A 476 -8.04 29.65 -9.15
CA CYS A 476 -6.93 30.38 -8.48
C CYS A 476 -6.55 29.83 -7.09
N ALA A 477 -7.51 29.44 -6.25
CA ALA A 477 -7.22 28.96 -4.89
C ALA A 477 -7.15 27.43 -4.77
N ASN A 478 -7.77 26.69 -5.71
CA ASN A 478 -7.73 25.22 -5.72
C ASN A 478 -6.31 24.69 -5.97
N TRP A 479 -5.56 25.35 -6.87
CA TRP A 479 -4.15 25.01 -7.09
C TRP A 479 -3.30 25.16 -5.83
N LEU A 480 -3.57 26.18 -5.00
CA LEU A 480 -2.87 26.37 -3.73
C LEU A 480 -3.19 25.25 -2.73
N VAL A 481 -4.47 24.88 -2.59
CA VAL A 481 -4.90 23.77 -1.72
C VAL A 481 -4.28 22.45 -2.18
N VAL A 482 -4.36 22.13 -3.48
CA VAL A 482 -3.76 20.93 -4.07
C VAL A 482 -2.25 20.93 -3.85
N THR A 483 -1.56 22.06 -4.08
CA THR A 483 -0.10 22.15 -3.88
C THR A 483 0.28 21.94 -2.42
N LEU A 484 -0.41 22.59 -1.47
CA LEU A 484 -0.17 22.39 -0.04
C LEU A 484 -0.42 20.94 0.38
N PHE A 485 -1.48 20.33 -0.14
CA PHE A 485 -1.78 18.92 0.07
C PHE A 485 -0.66 18.00 -0.45
N LEU A 486 -0.17 18.24 -1.67
CA LEU A 486 0.92 17.48 -2.27
C LEU A 486 2.25 17.66 -1.51
N VAL A 487 2.55 18.86 -1.01
CA VAL A 487 3.72 19.09 -0.16
C VAL A 487 3.57 18.37 1.18
N GLY A 488 2.36 18.33 1.75
CA GLY A 488 2.07 17.54 2.95
C GLY A 488 2.28 16.05 2.72
N LYS A 489 1.77 15.52 1.61
CA LYS A 489 1.99 14.13 1.19
C LYS A 489 3.48 13.81 0.95
N LEU A 490 4.22 14.74 0.36
CA LEU A 490 5.68 14.63 0.20
C LEU A 490 6.39 14.58 1.57
N GLY A 491 5.94 15.38 2.54
CA GLY A 491 6.44 15.33 3.91
C GLY A 491 6.23 13.98 4.57
N ILE A 492 5.00 13.45 4.56
CA ILE A 492 4.70 12.17 5.21
C ILE A 492 5.39 10.98 4.53
N THR A 493 5.49 10.98 3.20
CA THR A 493 6.21 9.92 2.45
C THR A 493 7.69 9.90 2.79
N SER A 494 8.30 11.07 2.97
CA SER A 494 9.68 11.19 3.43
C SER A 494 9.86 10.63 4.84
N SER A 495 8.95 10.98 5.78
CA SER A 495 8.92 10.41 7.13
C SER A 495 8.80 8.88 7.12
N PHE A 496 7.92 8.34 6.25
CA PHE A 496 7.70 6.91 6.09
C PHE A 496 8.95 6.16 5.62
N ALA A 497 9.74 6.72 4.70
CA ALA A 497 11.01 6.10 4.32
C ALA A 497 12.09 6.17 5.41
N VAL A 498 12.13 7.27 6.17
CA VAL A 498 13.08 7.46 7.27
C VAL A 498 12.82 6.46 8.40
N ILE A 499 11.56 6.22 8.76
CA ILE A 499 11.21 5.37 9.90
C ILE A 499 11.56 3.89 9.68
N TYR A 500 11.46 3.37 8.44
CA TYR A 500 11.93 2.03 8.12
C TYR A 500 13.42 1.87 8.43
N THR A 501 14.23 2.84 8.02
CA THR A 501 15.68 2.77 8.24
C THR A 501 16.02 2.96 9.72
N PHE A 502 15.33 3.89 10.40
CA PHE A 502 15.53 4.16 11.82
C PHE A 502 15.15 2.96 12.71
N THR A 503 14.06 2.27 12.38
CA THR A 503 13.63 1.04 13.08
C THR A 503 14.68 -0.07 12.93
N ALA A 504 15.23 -0.22 11.73
CA ALA A 504 16.29 -1.20 11.47
C ALA A 504 17.61 -0.88 12.20
N GLU A 505 17.90 0.39 12.49
CA GLU A 505 19.12 0.83 13.19
C GLU A 505 18.98 0.82 14.73
N MET A 506 17.77 1.07 15.26
CA MET A 506 17.52 1.11 16.71
C MET A 506 17.53 -0.27 17.41
N MET A 507 17.38 -1.35 16.65
CA MET A 507 17.49 -2.71 17.18
C MET A 507 18.98 -3.01 17.49
N PRO A 508 19.36 -3.34 18.75
CA PRO A 508 20.76 -3.42 19.17
C PRO A 508 21.58 -4.46 18.36
N THR A 509 22.70 -3.99 17.83
CA THR A 509 23.59 -4.68 16.86
C THR A 509 24.49 -5.76 17.46
N GLU A 510 24.67 -5.81 18.78
CA GLU A 510 25.39 -6.91 19.48
C GLU A 510 24.73 -8.29 19.21
N ARG A 511 23.44 -8.30 18.85
CA ARG A 511 22.69 -9.50 18.43
C ARG A 511 22.62 -9.73 16.91
N ARG A 512 23.10 -8.82 16.06
CA ARG A 512 23.19 -9.04 14.59
C ARG A 512 24.38 -9.93 14.22
N ARG A 513 25.57 -9.68 14.77
CA ARG A 513 26.77 -10.51 14.51
C ARG A 513 26.64 -11.97 14.97
N TRP A 514 25.97 -12.23 16.10
CA TRP A 514 25.72 -13.59 16.57
C TRP A 514 24.62 -14.33 15.78
N CYS A 515 23.73 -13.61 15.07
CA CYS A 515 22.71 -14.21 14.21
C CYS A 515 23.23 -14.58 12.82
N ASP A 516 24.22 -13.85 12.30
CA ASP A 516 24.79 -14.12 10.97
C ASP A 516 25.76 -15.32 10.99
N VAL A 517 26.36 -15.68 12.14
CA VAL A 517 27.45 -16.68 12.18
C VAL A 517 27.07 -18.03 12.81
N HIS A 518 26.08 -18.14 13.71
CA HIS A 518 25.81 -19.46 14.35
C HIS A 518 24.36 -19.86 14.67
N ILE A 519 23.32 -19.03 14.52
CA ILE A 519 21.95 -19.44 14.94
C ILE A 519 20.84 -18.89 14.02
N CYS A 520 20.31 -19.77 13.16
CA CYS A 520 19.09 -19.67 12.34
C CYS A 520 17.81 -19.39 13.20
N PRO A 521 16.61 -19.06 12.65
CA PRO A 521 16.14 -17.96 11.79
C PRO A 521 14.80 -17.36 12.33
N LEU A 522 14.83 -16.52 13.36
CA LEU A 522 13.61 -15.84 13.89
C LEU A 522 13.87 -14.36 14.19
N ARG A 523 15.05 -13.85 13.80
CA ARG A 523 15.59 -12.56 14.27
C ARG A 523 15.71 -11.47 13.21
N CYS A 524 15.36 -11.74 11.96
CA CYS A 524 15.06 -10.67 11.00
C CYS A 524 13.66 -10.08 11.22
N ASP A 525 12.78 -10.82 11.91
CA ASP A 525 11.36 -10.51 12.00
C ASP A 525 10.98 -9.53 13.11
N ALA A 526 11.83 -9.20 14.09
CA ALA A 526 11.47 -8.11 15.02
C ALA A 526 11.36 -6.77 14.27
N GLY A 527 12.21 -6.52 13.27
CA GLY A 527 12.12 -5.31 12.44
C GLY A 527 10.90 -5.31 11.53
N SER A 528 10.60 -6.44 10.86
CA SER A 528 9.41 -6.56 10.00
C SER A 528 8.12 -6.62 10.81
N ILE A 529 8.02 -7.39 11.88
CA ILE A 529 6.84 -7.48 12.76
C ILE A 529 6.64 -6.15 13.50
N CYS A 530 7.68 -5.44 13.96
CA CYS A 530 7.51 -4.11 14.55
C CYS A 530 7.16 -3.05 13.49
N ALA A 531 7.73 -3.15 12.28
CA ALA A 531 7.28 -2.34 11.15
C ALA A 531 5.84 -2.70 10.74
N SER A 532 5.41 -3.97 10.88
CA SER A 532 4.06 -4.45 10.54
C SER A 532 3.02 -4.11 11.60
N ILE A 533 3.39 -4.14 12.89
CA ILE A 533 2.57 -3.65 14.01
C ILE A 533 2.49 -2.12 13.93
N GLY A 534 3.58 -1.46 13.54
CA GLY A 534 3.62 -0.03 13.27
C GLY A 534 2.89 0.41 11.98
N PHE A 535 2.81 -0.47 10.98
CA PHE A 535 2.01 -0.27 9.76
C PHE A 535 0.50 -0.36 10.03
N VAL A 536 0.10 -0.79 11.22
CA VAL A 536 -1.23 -1.29 11.56
C VAL A 536 -1.90 -0.56 12.72
N LEU A 537 -1.12 -0.03 13.67
CA LEU A 537 -1.59 1.09 14.49
C LEU A 537 -1.58 2.36 13.63
#